data_AF-A0A418R6G3-F1
#
_entry.id   AF-A0A418R6G3-F1
#
_cell.length_a   1.000
_cell.length_b   1.000
_cell.length_c   1.000
_cell.angle_alpha   90.00
_cell.angle_beta   90.00
_cell.angle_gamma   90.00
#
_symmetry.space_group_name_H-M   'P 1'
#
loop_
_entity.id
_entity.type
_entity.pdbx_description
1 polymer ?
#
loop_
_entity_poly.entity_id
_entity_poly.type
_entity_poly.pdbx_seq_one_letter_code
_entity_poly.pdbx_strand_id
1 'polypeptide(L)'
;MHPHRNQQDQRGLQHPESQPDRHPDLRLRRPHEHLQTDSGQPRPGDPVSREQGFTIIELLVGMTILAILMVAIFSFQQSTSDFAGSQNGVAQRLQTINDLSGYLGDQLRAAGGVAPAGTSLPDGTAAGTLASCDRTGTSPCLALLIPVVEDERGATACATTPATEPGRIVGWTLNVYRYVPRTTLEASLKTVASTSLDGAAYGLVEIRMQNPSKPVIAAGSCGTSQPLPDPISAYTAVIGRNLITDGAVVGTDPAFAYDDAKKLVTLRLRTVDLVKNKLTYTPSDRFYILNVNTRNVK
;
A
#
# COMPACT_ATOMS: atom_id res chain seq x y z
N MET A 1 43.44 1.22 44.21
CA MET A 1 42.70 2.27 44.93
C MET A 1 41.42 2.56 44.16
N HIS A 2 40.30 2.07 44.70
CA HIS A 2 38.90 2.33 44.29
C HIS A 2 38.46 3.75 44.77
N PRO A 3 37.37 4.36 44.24
CA PRO A 3 36.02 3.76 44.08
C PRO A 3 35.33 4.05 42.73
N HIS A 4 34.61 3.06 42.16
CA HIS A 4 33.16 2.84 42.34
C HIS A 4 32.31 4.10 42.05
N ARG A 5 31.69 4.13 40.86
CA ARG A 5 30.62 5.08 40.53
C ARG A 5 29.43 4.36 39.89
N ASN A 6 28.45 4.11 40.75
CA ASN A 6 27.00 4.03 40.56
C ASN A 6 26.46 3.60 39.19
N GLN A 7 26.20 2.30 39.08
CA GLN A 7 25.01 1.76 38.41
C GLN A 7 23.80 2.07 39.29
N GLN A 8 22.97 3.03 38.89
CA GLN A 8 21.61 3.14 39.38
C GLN A 8 20.73 3.85 38.35
N ASP A 9 19.59 3.21 38.09
CA ASP A 9 18.35 3.76 37.57
C ASP A 9 18.32 4.29 36.14
N GLN A 10 17.97 3.38 35.22
CA GLN A 10 16.92 3.66 34.23
C GLN A 10 16.07 2.40 34.02
N ARG A 11 15.25 2.12 35.04
CA ARG A 11 13.99 1.40 34.87
C ARG A 11 13.02 2.33 34.14
N GLY A 12 12.33 1.79 33.15
CA GLY A 12 11.02 2.28 32.75
C GLY A 12 11.03 3.17 31.52
N LEU A 13 10.82 2.55 30.36
CA LEU A 13 9.91 3.01 29.32
C LEU A 13 9.49 1.76 28.53
N GLN A 14 8.71 0.92 29.19
CA GLN A 14 7.88 -0.07 28.50
C GLN A 14 6.89 0.74 27.66
N HIS A 15 7.05 0.68 26.34
CA HIS A 15 6.01 1.13 25.42
C HIS A 15 4.74 0.32 25.70
N PRO A 16 3.57 0.98 25.83
CA PRO A 16 2.33 0.28 26.00
C PRO A 16 2.04 -0.54 24.75
N GLU A 17 1.93 -1.85 24.91
CA GLU A 17 1.15 -2.69 24.01
C GLU A 17 -0.20 -2.00 23.81
N SER A 18 -0.45 -1.56 22.58
CA SER A 18 -1.78 -1.19 22.12
C SER A 18 -2.66 -2.44 22.19
N GLN A 19 -3.29 -2.60 23.34
CA GLN A 19 -4.46 -3.44 23.57
C GLN A 19 -5.40 -3.27 22.36
N PRO A 20 -5.75 -4.35 21.64
CA PRO A 20 -6.94 -4.31 20.82
C PRO A 20 -8.11 -4.15 21.79
N ASP A 21 -8.83 -3.03 21.64
CA ASP A 21 -10.08 -2.76 22.32
C ASP A 21 -10.98 -3.99 22.21
N ARG A 22 -10.96 -4.80 23.27
CA ARG A 22 -11.97 -5.81 23.52
C ARG A 22 -13.25 -5.03 23.70
N HIS A 23 -14.09 -5.06 22.66
CA HIS A 23 -15.48 -4.68 22.78
C HIS A 23 -16.05 -5.32 24.06
N PRO A 24 -16.54 -4.51 25.00
CA PRO A 24 -17.19 -5.05 26.18
C PRO A 24 -18.38 -5.88 25.73
N ASP A 25 -18.44 -7.10 26.24
CA ASP A 25 -19.60 -7.98 26.31
C ASP A 25 -20.87 -7.13 26.55
N LEU A 26 -21.59 -6.79 25.48
CA LEU A 26 -23.02 -6.49 25.55
C LEU A 26 -23.76 -7.84 25.62
N ARG A 27 -23.44 -8.62 26.65
CA ARG A 27 -24.36 -9.62 27.18
C ARG A 27 -25.48 -8.83 27.83
N LEU A 28 -26.47 -8.51 26.99
CA LEU A 28 -27.80 -8.12 27.43
C LEU A 28 -28.31 -9.23 28.36
N ARG A 29 -28.13 -8.94 29.64
CA ARG A 29 -28.74 -9.54 30.80
C ARG A 29 -30.25 -9.58 30.54
N ARG A 30 -30.76 -10.74 30.11
CA ARG A 30 -32.20 -10.98 30.16
C ARG A 30 -32.60 -11.00 31.63
N PRO A 31 -33.54 -10.15 32.07
CA PRO A 31 -34.23 -10.43 33.31
C PRO A 31 -35.04 -11.72 33.10
N HIS A 32 -34.77 -12.73 33.92
CA HIS A 32 -35.68 -13.83 34.12
C HIS A 32 -36.94 -13.25 34.77
N GLU A 33 -37.90 -12.84 33.95
CA GLU A 33 -39.27 -12.63 34.40
C GLU A 33 -39.83 -13.99 34.82
N HIS A 34 -39.99 -14.09 36.13
CA HIS A 34 -40.67 -15.14 36.83
C HIS A 34 -42.17 -15.01 36.52
N LEU A 35 -42.59 -15.53 35.37
CA LEU A 35 -44.00 -15.74 35.08
C LEU A 35 -44.50 -16.85 36.00
N GLN A 36 -45.12 -16.41 37.10
CA GLN A 36 -46.02 -17.20 37.91
C GLN A 36 -47.00 -17.93 36.99
N THR A 37 -46.86 -19.25 36.92
CA THR A 37 -47.94 -20.14 36.52
C THR A 37 -49.02 -20.05 37.59
N ASP A 38 -49.90 -19.07 37.44
CA ASP A 38 -51.19 -19.02 38.13
C ASP A 38 -52.06 -20.12 37.53
N SER A 39 -52.05 -21.28 38.17
CA SER A 39 -52.88 -22.42 37.80
C SER A 39 -54.31 -22.15 38.24
N GLY A 40 -54.99 -21.28 37.49
CA GLY A 40 -56.44 -21.13 37.52
C GLY A 40 -57.09 -22.42 37.04
N GLN A 41 -57.54 -23.26 37.98
CA GLN A 41 -58.40 -24.40 37.67
C GLN A 41 -59.71 -23.89 37.06
N PRO A 42 -60.11 -24.38 35.87
CA PRO A 42 -61.36 -23.98 35.24
C PRO A 42 -62.54 -24.45 36.10
N ARG A 43 -63.44 -23.51 36.43
CA ARG A 43 -64.69 -23.81 37.12
C ARG A 43 -65.63 -24.55 36.16
N PRO A 44 -66.38 -25.55 36.64
CA PRO A 44 -67.34 -26.28 35.82
C PRO A 44 -68.54 -25.35 35.51
N GLY A 45 -68.60 -24.85 34.28
CA GLY A 45 -69.72 -24.04 33.80
C GLY A 45 -69.36 -22.93 32.81
N ASP A 46 -68.07 -22.58 32.65
CA ASP A 46 -67.68 -21.57 31.67
C ASP A 46 -67.79 -22.15 30.24
N PRO A 47 -68.44 -21.45 29.30
CA PRO A 47 -68.55 -21.90 27.93
C PRO A 47 -67.15 -21.97 27.32
N VAL A 48 -66.73 -23.19 26.97
CA VAL A 48 -65.49 -23.42 26.23
C VAL A 48 -65.61 -22.66 24.91
N SER A 49 -64.98 -21.49 24.84
CA SER A 49 -64.87 -20.73 23.61
C SER A 49 -64.22 -21.67 22.60
N ARG A 50 -64.95 -22.02 21.54
CA ARG A 50 -64.40 -22.84 20.45
C ARG A 50 -63.20 -22.08 19.91
N GLU A 51 -62.01 -22.48 20.31
CA GLU A 51 -60.77 -22.02 19.70
C GLU A 51 -60.93 -22.26 18.21
N GLN A 52 -61.05 -21.16 17.45
CA GLN A 52 -61.08 -21.20 16.00
C GLN A 52 -59.73 -21.76 15.56
N GLY A 53 -59.70 -23.06 15.29
CA GLY A 53 -58.55 -23.72 14.71
C GLY A 53 -58.23 -23.06 13.37
N PHE A 54 -56.99 -22.59 13.23
CA PHE A 54 -56.49 -22.06 11.98
C PHE A 54 -56.76 -23.06 10.85
N THR A 55 -57.35 -22.57 9.78
CA THR A 55 -57.57 -23.39 8.60
C THR A 55 -56.21 -23.69 7.96
N ILE A 56 -56.04 -24.89 7.38
CA ILE A 56 -54.81 -25.28 6.65
C ILE A 56 -54.40 -24.21 5.62
N ILE A 57 -55.39 -23.51 5.05
CA ILE A 57 -55.21 -22.42 4.09
C ILE A 57 -54.50 -21.22 4.73
N GLU A 58 -54.89 -20.79 5.93
CA GLU A 58 -54.22 -19.68 6.62
C GLU A 58 -52.77 -20.00 6.96
N LEU A 59 -52.48 -21.25 7.32
CA LEU A 59 -51.11 -21.70 7.60
C LEU A 59 -50.25 -21.69 6.33
N LEU A 60 -50.79 -22.13 5.19
CA LEU A 60 -50.11 -22.07 3.88
C LEU A 60 -49.86 -20.62 3.42
N VAL A 61 -50.83 -19.73 3.58
CA VAL A 61 -50.68 -18.31 3.26
C VAL A 61 -49.63 -17.66 4.17
N GLY A 62 -49.66 -17.94 5.48
CA GLY A 62 -48.67 -17.44 6.43
C GLY A 62 -47.24 -17.88 6.08
N MET A 63 -47.04 -19.15 5.73
CA MET A 63 -45.73 -19.66 5.30
C MET A 63 -45.27 -19.03 3.99
N THR A 64 -46.19 -18.79 3.04
CA THR A 64 -45.87 -18.15 1.77
C THR A 64 -45.42 -16.70 1.97
N ILE A 65 -46.13 -15.92 2.79
CA ILE A 65 -45.75 -14.54 3.12
C ILE A 65 -44.39 -14.53 3.85
N LEU A 66 -44.18 -15.43 4.79
CA LEU A 66 -42.90 -15.56 5.50
C LEU A 66 -41.75 -15.91 4.55
N ALA A 67 -41.97 -16.81 3.60
CA ALA A 67 -40.97 -17.18 2.60
C ALA A 67 -40.59 -15.98 1.71
N ILE A 68 -41.57 -15.20 1.25
CA ILE A 68 -41.34 -13.97 0.47
C ILE A 68 -40.54 -12.95 1.29
N LEU A 69 -40.90 -12.73 2.56
CA LEU A 69 -40.18 -11.82 3.45
C LEU A 69 -38.74 -12.27 3.69
N MET A 70 -38.50 -13.55 3.91
CA MET A 70 -37.15 -14.09 4.07
C MET A 70 -36.30 -13.88 2.82
N VAL A 71 -36.85 -14.12 1.62
CA VAL A 71 -36.15 -13.85 0.36
C VAL A 71 -35.80 -12.37 0.21
N ALA A 72 -36.71 -11.47 0.56
CA ALA A 72 -36.45 -10.03 0.53
C ALA A 72 -35.32 -9.62 1.49
N ILE A 73 -35.31 -10.16 2.72
CA ILE A 73 -34.26 -9.91 3.71
C ILE A 73 -32.91 -10.44 3.23
N PHE A 74 -32.86 -11.67 2.69
CA PHE A 74 -31.62 -12.23 2.16
C PHE A 74 -31.08 -11.43 0.97
N SER A 75 -31.97 -10.98 0.07
CA SER A 75 -31.59 -10.11 -1.05
C SER A 75 -30.99 -8.79 -0.57
N PHE A 76 -31.59 -8.17 0.44
CA PHE A 76 -31.08 -6.94 1.05
C PHE A 76 -29.73 -7.14 1.75
N GLN A 77 -29.57 -8.24 2.51
CA GLN A 77 -28.30 -8.58 3.16
C GLN A 77 -27.19 -8.81 2.13
N GLN A 78 -27.48 -9.52 1.04
CA GLN A 78 -26.53 -9.76 -0.05
C GLN A 78 -26.09 -8.44 -0.70
N SER A 79 -27.04 -7.55 -1.01
CA SER A 79 -26.75 -6.23 -1.59
C SER A 79 -25.88 -5.38 -0.66
N THR A 80 -26.17 -5.42 0.65
CA THR A 80 -25.40 -4.69 1.67
C THR A 80 -23.97 -5.22 1.78
N SER A 81 -23.78 -6.54 1.79
CA SER A 81 -22.47 -7.19 1.83
C SER A 81 -21.63 -6.85 0.59
N ASP A 82 -22.26 -6.90 -0.59
CA ASP A 82 -21.63 -6.55 -1.85
C ASP A 82 -21.17 -5.09 -1.90
N PHE A 83 -22.02 -4.19 -1.40
CA PHE A 83 -21.70 -2.77 -1.31
C PHE A 83 -20.54 -2.52 -0.34
N ALA A 84 -20.56 -3.13 0.85
CA ALA A 84 -19.48 -3.04 1.83
C ALA A 84 -18.15 -3.57 1.27
N GLY A 85 -18.17 -4.71 0.57
CA GLY A 85 -17.00 -5.26 -0.11
C GLY A 85 -16.43 -4.30 -1.17
N SER A 86 -17.31 -3.66 -1.95
CA SER A 86 -16.89 -2.68 -2.95
C SER A 86 -16.26 -1.42 -2.33
N GLN A 87 -16.82 -0.93 -1.22
CA GLN A 87 -16.26 0.22 -0.50
C GLN A 87 -14.90 -0.09 0.10
N ASN A 88 -14.74 -1.25 0.74
CA ASN A 88 -13.47 -1.69 1.30
C ASN A 88 -12.39 -1.79 0.20
N GLY A 89 -12.73 -2.34 -0.97
CA GLY A 89 -11.81 -2.40 -2.10
C GLY A 89 -11.41 -1.02 -2.62
N VAL A 90 -12.33 -0.05 -2.69
CA VAL A 90 -12.00 1.34 -3.06
C VAL A 90 -11.11 1.99 -2.01
N ALA A 91 -11.41 1.82 -0.72
CA ALA A 91 -10.62 2.38 0.37
C ALA A 91 -9.17 1.85 0.36
N GLN A 92 -8.99 0.54 0.20
CA GLN A 92 -7.66 -0.07 0.10
C GLN A 92 -6.88 0.46 -1.11
N ARG A 93 -7.52 0.64 -2.27
CA ARG A 93 -6.86 1.20 -3.46
C ARG A 93 -6.46 2.67 -3.28
N LEU A 94 -7.31 3.48 -2.65
CA LEU A 94 -6.97 4.87 -2.32
C LEU A 94 -5.81 4.93 -1.32
N GLN A 95 -5.78 4.01 -0.34
CA GLN A 95 -4.64 3.86 0.56
C GLN A 95 -3.37 3.50 -0.21
N THR A 96 -3.40 2.51 -1.10
CA THR A 96 -2.24 2.16 -1.94
C THR A 96 -1.76 3.34 -2.77
N ILE A 97 -2.66 4.15 -3.35
CA ILE A 97 -2.27 5.35 -4.10
C ILE A 97 -1.65 6.39 -3.17
N ASN A 98 -2.20 6.60 -1.97
CA ASN A 98 -1.65 7.52 -0.99
C ASN A 98 -0.26 7.08 -0.54
N ASP A 99 -0.08 5.82 -0.17
CA ASP A 99 1.20 5.24 0.23
C ASP A 99 2.22 5.34 -0.89
N LEU A 100 1.82 5.00 -2.13
CA LEU A 100 2.66 5.12 -3.31
C LEU A 100 3.08 6.58 -3.56
N SER A 101 2.12 7.51 -3.49
CA SER A 101 2.37 8.94 -3.73
C SER A 101 3.24 9.56 -2.64
N GLY A 102 3.07 9.14 -1.38
CA GLY A 102 3.90 9.54 -0.25
C GLY A 102 5.31 9.02 -0.42
N TYR A 103 5.46 7.72 -0.66
CA TYR A 103 6.75 7.08 -0.89
C TYR A 103 7.51 7.71 -2.08
N LEU A 104 6.90 7.81 -3.27
CA LEU A 104 7.54 8.43 -4.42
C LEU A 104 7.81 9.92 -4.20
N GLY A 105 6.91 10.62 -3.52
CA GLY A 105 7.07 12.03 -3.17
C GLY A 105 8.27 12.26 -2.27
N ASP A 106 8.50 11.38 -1.29
CA ASP A 106 9.64 11.47 -0.38
C ASP A 106 10.96 11.15 -1.09
N GLN A 107 10.96 10.13 -1.97
CA GLN A 107 12.13 9.82 -2.81
C GLN A 107 12.47 10.98 -3.75
N LEU A 108 11.46 11.64 -4.32
CA LEU A 108 11.62 12.84 -5.15
C LEU A 108 12.15 14.06 -4.39
N ARG A 109 11.68 14.26 -3.15
CA ARG A 109 12.19 15.33 -2.28
C ARG A 109 13.60 15.06 -1.80
N ALA A 110 13.97 13.78 -1.63
CA ALA A 110 15.32 13.37 -1.27
C ALA A 110 16.29 13.41 -2.47
N ALA A 111 15.79 13.29 -3.70
CA ALA A 111 16.62 13.25 -4.89
C ALA A 111 17.46 14.52 -5.05
N GLY A 112 18.77 14.35 -5.27
CA GLY A 112 19.68 15.42 -5.68
C GLY A 112 19.66 15.70 -7.17
N GLY A 113 19.08 14.80 -7.97
CA GLY A 113 18.90 15.01 -9.41
C GLY A 113 17.90 14.04 -10.03
N VAL A 114 17.37 14.42 -11.19
CA VAL A 114 16.49 13.59 -12.02
C VAL A 114 17.18 13.33 -13.35
N ALA A 115 17.27 12.06 -13.77
CA ALA A 115 17.89 11.75 -15.04
C ALA A 115 17.10 12.36 -16.22
N PRO A 116 17.78 12.88 -17.26
CA PRO A 116 17.14 13.29 -18.49
C PRO A 116 16.35 12.14 -19.14
N ALA A 117 15.28 12.48 -19.86
CA ALA A 117 14.60 11.49 -20.69
C ALA A 117 15.56 10.95 -21.77
N GLY A 118 15.46 9.66 -22.07
CA GLY A 118 16.35 9.00 -23.04
C GLY A 118 17.65 8.46 -22.45
N THR A 119 17.90 8.65 -21.15
CA THR A 119 19.11 8.12 -20.50
C THR A 119 19.12 6.59 -20.59
N SER A 120 20.15 6.02 -21.20
CA SER A 120 20.31 4.56 -21.28
C SER A 120 20.67 3.99 -19.92
N LEU A 121 19.75 3.24 -19.31
CA LEU A 121 19.93 2.61 -18.01
C LEU A 121 19.63 1.11 -18.12
N PRO A 122 20.31 0.25 -17.36
CA PRO A 122 19.91 -1.14 -17.23
C PRO A 122 18.42 -1.28 -16.90
N ASP A 123 17.76 -2.24 -17.54
CA ASP A 123 16.35 -2.53 -17.35
C ASP A 123 16.02 -3.21 -16.01
N GLY A 124 17.05 -3.50 -15.20
CA GLY A 124 16.93 -4.17 -13.90
C GLY A 124 16.92 -5.69 -14.00
N THR A 125 17.11 -6.27 -15.19
CA THR A 125 17.44 -7.68 -15.35
C THR A 125 18.94 -7.89 -15.11
N ALA A 126 19.33 -9.04 -14.55
CA ALA A 126 20.73 -9.36 -14.28
C ALA A 126 21.60 -9.38 -15.57
N ALA A 127 20.95 -9.45 -16.74
CA ALA A 127 21.57 -9.48 -18.05
C ALA A 127 21.46 -8.11 -18.75
N GLY A 128 22.12 -7.08 -18.21
CA GLY A 128 22.79 -5.96 -18.90
C GLY A 128 22.12 -5.20 -20.05
N THR A 129 20.85 -5.44 -20.38
CA THR A 129 20.24 -4.81 -21.54
C THR A 129 19.92 -3.37 -21.17
N LEU A 130 20.60 -2.43 -21.81
CA LEU A 130 20.34 -1.02 -21.64
C LEU A 130 18.98 -0.71 -22.27
N ALA A 131 18.02 -0.31 -21.44
CA ALA A 131 16.75 0.21 -21.88
C ALA A 131 16.76 1.72 -21.72
N SER A 132 16.38 2.43 -22.79
CA SER A 132 16.19 3.88 -22.73
C SER A 132 15.20 4.18 -21.61
N CYS A 133 15.62 5.03 -20.68
CA CYS A 133 14.72 5.54 -19.67
C CYS A 133 13.97 6.75 -20.24
N ASP A 134 12.89 6.46 -20.96
CA ASP A 134 11.94 7.44 -21.44
C ASP A 134 10.78 7.61 -20.45
N ARG A 135 10.32 8.85 -20.27
CA ARG A 135 9.17 9.19 -19.43
C ARG A 135 7.84 8.94 -20.16
N THR A 136 7.93 8.70 -21.46
CA THR A 136 6.81 8.42 -22.38
C THR A 136 6.83 6.97 -22.88
N GLY A 137 5.79 6.57 -23.60
CA GLY A 137 5.70 5.24 -24.22
C GLY A 137 5.04 4.19 -23.33
N THR A 138 5.26 2.92 -23.67
CA THR A 138 4.59 1.77 -23.04
C THR A 138 5.24 1.32 -21.74
N SER A 139 6.49 1.72 -21.49
CA SER A 139 7.25 1.38 -20.29
C SER A 139 7.92 2.62 -19.70
N PRO A 140 7.12 3.65 -19.32
CA PRO A 140 7.66 4.89 -18.83
C PRO A 140 8.48 4.66 -17.57
N CYS A 141 9.52 5.46 -17.40
CA CYS A 141 10.40 5.40 -16.23
C CYS A 141 10.76 6.79 -15.71
N LEU A 142 11.20 6.79 -14.45
CA LEU A 142 11.71 7.95 -13.75
C LEU A 142 12.95 7.50 -12.98
N ALA A 143 14.11 8.07 -13.29
CA ALA A 143 15.35 7.76 -12.59
C ALA A 143 15.75 8.94 -11.70
N LEU A 144 15.91 8.66 -10.41
CA LEU A 144 16.18 9.61 -9.35
C LEU A 144 17.53 9.30 -8.71
N LEU A 145 18.39 10.32 -8.63
CA LEU A 145 19.68 10.21 -7.97
C LEU A 145 19.51 10.62 -6.51
N ILE A 146 19.58 9.66 -5.59
CA ILE A 146 19.27 9.85 -4.17
C ILE A 146 20.57 9.75 -3.35
N PRO A 147 20.85 10.73 -2.48
CA PRO A 147 22.02 10.68 -1.61
C PRO A 147 21.84 9.60 -0.56
N VAL A 148 22.89 8.83 -0.32
CA VAL A 148 23.00 7.97 0.85
C VAL A 148 23.64 8.81 1.94
N VAL A 149 22.85 9.13 2.97
CA VAL A 149 23.31 9.91 4.11
C VAL A 149 23.72 9.00 5.26
N GLU A 150 24.74 9.42 6.00
CA GLU A 150 25.13 8.81 7.26
C GLU A 150 24.05 9.07 8.31
N ASP A 151 23.43 8.00 8.82
CA ASP A 151 22.49 8.09 9.93
C ASP A 151 23.24 8.19 11.28
N GLU A 152 22.55 8.45 12.39
CA GLU A 152 23.15 8.54 13.73
C GLU A 152 23.78 7.22 14.21
N ARG A 153 23.38 6.09 13.62
CA ARG A 153 23.93 4.75 13.90
C ARG A 153 25.14 4.44 12.99
N GLY A 154 25.56 5.42 12.17
CA GLY A 154 26.38 5.22 10.98
C GLY A 154 25.54 4.56 9.91
N ALA A 155 25.53 5.10 8.67
CA ALA A 155 24.99 4.35 7.54
C ALA A 155 25.51 2.91 7.63
N THR A 156 24.72 1.89 7.27
CA THR A 156 25.15 0.48 7.35
C THR A 156 26.48 0.24 6.61
N ALA A 157 26.78 1.13 5.65
CA ALA A 157 28.01 1.30 4.87
C ALA A 157 29.21 1.96 5.60
N CYS A 158 29.05 2.54 6.79
CA CYS A 158 30.09 3.26 7.55
C CYS A 158 30.19 2.84 9.03
N ALA A 159 29.37 1.89 9.49
CA ALA A 159 29.07 1.64 10.91
C ALA A 159 30.19 0.97 11.77
N THR A 160 31.48 1.17 11.49
CA THR A 160 32.55 0.75 12.41
C THR A 160 32.86 1.79 13.49
N THR A 161 32.36 3.02 13.35
CA THR A 161 32.48 4.09 14.35
C THR A 161 31.16 4.87 14.46
N PRO A 162 30.86 5.48 15.62
CA PRO A 162 29.74 6.41 15.74
C PRO A 162 29.82 7.48 14.64
N ALA A 163 28.67 7.85 14.08
CA ALA A 163 28.62 8.88 13.04
C ALA A 163 29.34 10.14 13.52
N THR A 164 30.41 10.50 12.83
CA THR A 164 31.20 11.70 13.17
C THR A 164 30.45 12.97 12.78
N GLU A 165 29.64 12.88 11.71
CA GLU A 165 28.84 13.98 11.16
C GLU A 165 27.50 13.44 10.62
N PRO A 166 26.46 13.30 11.47
CA PRO A 166 25.13 12.87 11.02
C PRO A 166 24.62 13.75 9.86
N GLY A 167 24.07 13.14 8.83
CA GLY A 167 23.57 13.83 7.63
C GLY A 167 24.60 14.08 6.53
N ARG A 168 25.86 13.65 6.72
CA ARG A 168 26.87 13.66 5.65
C ARG A 168 26.49 12.73 4.51
N ILE A 169 26.70 13.15 3.26
CA ILE A 169 26.47 12.32 2.07
C ILE A 169 27.68 11.40 1.86
N VAL A 170 27.49 10.10 2.10
CA VAL A 170 28.54 9.07 1.99
C VAL A 170 28.54 8.39 0.62
N GLY A 171 27.48 8.58 -0.16
CA GLY A 171 27.37 8.02 -1.49
C GLY A 171 26.07 8.43 -2.17
N TRP A 172 25.82 7.82 -3.32
CA TRP A 172 24.66 8.10 -4.15
C TRP A 172 24.14 6.81 -4.77
N THR A 173 22.82 6.65 -4.75
CA THR A 173 22.11 5.53 -5.38
C THR A 173 21.19 6.08 -6.45
N LEU A 174 21.14 5.43 -7.60
CA LEU A 174 20.17 5.75 -8.64
C LEU A 174 18.96 4.81 -8.50
N ASN A 175 17.81 5.34 -8.13
CA ASN A 175 16.55 4.60 -8.10
C ASN A 175 15.78 4.85 -9.39
N VAL A 176 15.52 3.78 -10.14
CA VAL A 176 14.74 3.80 -11.38
C VAL A 176 13.37 3.21 -11.10
N TYR A 177 12.35 4.05 -11.18
CA TYR A 177 10.95 3.66 -11.12
C TYR A 177 10.47 3.39 -12.53
N ARG A 178 10.13 2.14 -12.85
CA ARG A 178 9.78 1.72 -14.21
C ARG A 178 8.42 1.02 -14.21
N TYR A 179 7.56 1.43 -15.14
CA TYR A 179 6.37 0.67 -15.49
C TYR A 179 6.75 -0.50 -16.39
N VAL A 180 6.32 -1.69 -16.00
CA VAL A 180 6.61 -2.95 -16.67
C VAL A 180 5.27 -3.63 -16.98
N PRO A 181 5.00 -4.09 -18.21
CA PRO A 181 3.76 -4.79 -18.53
C PRO A 181 3.53 -5.94 -17.54
N ARG A 182 2.32 -6.04 -16.97
CA ARG A 182 2.04 -7.04 -15.94
C ARG A 182 2.20 -8.48 -16.43
N THR A 183 2.03 -8.73 -17.74
CA THR A 183 2.35 -10.01 -18.40
C THR A 183 3.78 -10.48 -18.17
N THR A 184 4.73 -9.55 -18.00
CA THR A 184 6.17 -9.83 -17.85
C THR A 184 6.61 -9.91 -16.39
N LEU A 185 5.73 -9.61 -15.43
CA LEU A 185 6.01 -9.80 -14.01
C LEU A 185 5.98 -11.28 -13.65
N GLU A 186 6.88 -11.68 -12.75
CA GLU A 186 6.87 -13.02 -12.17
C GLU A 186 5.53 -13.28 -11.46
N ALA A 187 5.02 -14.51 -11.56
CA ALA A 187 3.73 -14.87 -10.98
C ALA A 187 3.68 -14.65 -9.45
N SER A 188 4.81 -14.84 -8.75
CA SER A 188 4.95 -14.61 -7.31
C SER A 188 4.78 -13.14 -6.89
N LEU A 189 4.98 -12.21 -7.83
CA LEU A 189 4.85 -10.77 -7.61
C LEU A 189 3.44 -10.25 -7.94
N LYS A 190 2.57 -11.08 -8.54
CA LYS A 190 1.21 -10.68 -8.88
C LYS A 190 0.29 -10.86 -7.66
N THR A 191 -0.45 -9.81 -7.30
CA THR A 191 -1.44 -9.87 -6.20
C THR A 191 -2.58 -10.83 -6.52
N VAL A 192 -2.93 -10.96 -7.80
CA VAL A 192 -3.96 -11.89 -8.30
C VAL A 192 -3.42 -12.66 -9.50
N ALA A 193 -3.50 -13.99 -9.49
CA ALA A 193 -3.05 -14.83 -10.62
C ALA A 193 -3.91 -14.70 -11.90
N SER A 194 -4.86 -13.78 -11.94
CA SER A 194 -5.77 -13.58 -13.07
C SER A 194 -5.07 -12.91 -14.26
N THR A 195 -5.23 -13.51 -15.43
CA THR A 195 -4.77 -12.98 -16.73
C THR A 195 -5.65 -11.82 -17.22
N SER A 196 -6.86 -11.64 -16.67
CA SER A 196 -7.75 -10.53 -17.06
C SER A 196 -7.16 -9.16 -16.76
N LEU A 197 -6.27 -9.06 -15.76
CA LEU A 197 -5.56 -7.83 -15.43
C LEU A 197 -4.32 -7.61 -16.30
N ASP A 198 -3.77 -8.65 -16.92
CA ASP A 198 -2.47 -8.58 -17.60
C ASP A 198 -2.47 -7.64 -18.82
N GLY A 199 -3.63 -7.42 -19.44
CA GLY A 199 -3.79 -6.48 -20.56
C GLY A 199 -4.12 -5.04 -20.16
N ALA A 200 -4.48 -4.79 -18.90
CA ALA A 200 -4.92 -3.47 -18.42
C ALA A 200 -3.99 -2.86 -17.37
N ALA A 201 -3.14 -3.68 -16.75
CA ALA A 201 -2.30 -3.31 -15.62
C ALA A 201 -0.81 -3.40 -15.94
N TYR A 202 -0.04 -2.65 -15.18
CA TYR A 202 1.41 -2.58 -15.19
C TYR A 202 1.94 -2.76 -13.78
N GLY A 203 3.10 -3.39 -13.67
CA GLY A 203 3.91 -3.33 -12.45
C GLY A 203 4.70 -2.05 -12.40
N LEU A 204 4.63 -1.32 -11.30
CA LEU A 204 5.59 -0.27 -10.98
C LEU A 204 6.71 -0.89 -10.15
N VAL A 205 7.90 -0.97 -10.74
CA VAL A 205 9.08 -1.59 -10.15
C VAL A 205 10.10 -0.52 -9.81
N GLU A 206 10.66 -0.59 -8.62
CA GLU A 206 11.86 0.14 -8.23
C GLU A 206 13.09 -0.72 -8.54
N ILE A 207 14.04 -0.17 -9.29
CA ILE A 207 15.35 -0.77 -9.54
C ILE A 207 16.38 0.15 -8.90
N ARG A 208 17.15 -0.37 -7.95
CA ARG A 208 18.21 0.39 -7.28
C ARG A 208 19.53 0.07 -7.92
N MET A 209 20.29 1.11 -8.22
CA MET A 209 21.54 1.02 -8.95
C MET A 209 22.64 1.80 -8.25
N GLN A 210 23.87 1.31 -8.35
CA GLN A 210 25.06 2.00 -7.88
C GLN A 210 26.07 2.20 -9.01
N ASN A 211 26.93 3.18 -8.82
CA ASN A 211 28.11 3.36 -9.65
C ASN A 211 29.18 2.34 -9.21
N PRO A 212 29.60 1.39 -10.06
CA PRO A 212 30.60 0.39 -9.66
C PRO A 212 31.99 0.98 -9.39
N SER A 213 32.31 2.15 -9.96
CA SER A 213 33.57 2.87 -9.67
C SER A 213 33.53 3.65 -8.36
N LYS A 214 32.33 3.88 -7.82
CA LYS A 214 32.08 4.58 -6.56
C LYS A 214 30.97 3.84 -5.81
N PRO A 215 31.21 2.57 -5.41
CA PRO A 215 30.20 1.82 -4.67
C PRO A 215 29.91 2.57 -3.37
N VAL A 216 28.67 2.47 -2.90
CA VAL A 216 28.36 2.90 -1.53
C VAL A 216 29.25 2.04 -0.63
N ILE A 217 30.28 2.67 -0.05
CA ILE A 217 31.48 1.98 0.41
C ILE A 217 31.15 0.98 1.53
N ALA A 218 31.93 -0.09 1.65
CA ALA A 218 31.83 -1.02 2.77
C ALA A 218 32.25 -0.33 4.09
N ALA A 219 31.66 -0.80 5.20
CA ALA A 219 31.87 -0.28 6.56
C ALA A 219 33.35 0.08 6.84
N GLY A 220 33.61 1.35 7.19
CA GLY A 220 34.91 1.81 7.68
C GLY A 220 35.80 2.60 6.71
N SER A 221 35.28 3.06 5.57
CA SER A 221 36.07 3.80 4.56
C SER A 221 35.45 5.15 4.11
N CYS A 222 34.47 5.65 4.87
CA CYS A 222 33.76 6.88 4.55
C CYS A 222 34.66 8.10 4.74
N GLY A 223 35.14 8.66 3.62
CA GLY A 223 35.94 9.89 3.55
C GLY A 223 35.09 11.17 3.63
N THR A 224 35.55 12.23 2.97
CA THR A 224 34.79 13.50 2.86
C THR A 224 33.46 13.30 2.12
N SER A 225 32.50 14.20 2.39
CA SER A 225 31.19 14.23 1.71
C SER A 225 31.36 14.10 0.21
N GLN A 226 30.67 13.14 -0.40
CA GLN A 226 30.79 12.89 -1.84
C GLN A 226 30.03 13.97 -2.62
N PRO A 227 30.68 14.64 -3.59
CA PRO A 227 29.99 15.58 -4.48
C PRO A 227 28.96 14.83 -5.34
N LEU A 228 28.04 15.58 -5.95
CA LEU A 228 27.12 15.04 -6.95
C LEU A 228 27.93 14.35 -8.06
N PRO A 229 27.64 13.08 -8.39
CA PRO A 229 28.42 12.32 -9.36
C PRO A 229 27.99 12.62 -10.80
N ASP A 230 28.97 12.87 -11.66
CA ASP A 230 28.78 12.98 -13.12
C ASP A 230 29.55 11.88 -13.87
N PRO A 231 28.98 11.20 -14.90
CA PRO A 231 27.58 11.24 -15.38
C PRO A 231 26.67 10.11 -14.80
N ILE A 232 25.33 10.31 -14.82
CA ILE A 232 24.31 9.30 -14.42
C ILE A 232 24.46 7.98 -15.18
N SER A 233 24.98 8.01 -16.41
CA SER A 233 25.26 6.79 -17.20
C SER A 233 26.31 5.87 -16.57
N ALA A 234 27.07 6.33 -15.56
CA ALA A 234 28.00 5.49 -14.82
C ALA A 234 27.30 4.51 -13.85
N TYR A 235 26.00 4.65 -13.61
CA TYR A 235 25.23 3.76 -12.74
C TYR A 235 24.79 2.52 -13.51
N THR A 236 25.54 1.43 -13.36
CA THR A 236 25.31 0.18 -14.11
C THR A 236 25.10 -1.04 -13.23
N ALA A 237 25.51 -1.01 -11.96
CA ALA A 237 25.39 -2.14 -11.06
C ALA A 237 24.02 -2.14 -10.35
N VAL A 238 23.17 -3.12 -10.67
CA VAL A 238 21.87 -3.31 -10.00
C VAL A 238 22.11 -3.94 -8.62
N ILE A 239 21.67 -3.24 -7.57
CA ILE A 239 21.83 -3.66 -6.17
C ILE A 239 20.52 -4.12 -5.52
N GLY A 240 19.39 -3.85 -6.16
CA GLY A 240 18.10 -4.27 -5.65
C GLY A 240 16.98 -4.04 -6.66
N ARG A 241 15.90 -4.81 -6.50
CA ARG A 241 14.68 -4.69 -7.29
C ARG A 241 13.50 -4.96 -6.38
N ASN A 242 12.56 -4.01 -6.30
CA ASN A 242 11.35 -4.13 -5.49
C ASN A 242 10.13 -3.87 -6.36
N LEU A 243 9.10 -4.71 -6.25
CA LEU A 243 7.79 -4.37 -6.78
C LEU A 243 7.10 -3.40 -5.81
N ILE A 244 6.64 -2.26 -6.31
CA ILE A 244 5.84 -1.32 -5.52
C ILE A 244 4.35 -1.67 -5.62
N THR A 245 3.86 -1.93 -6.84
CA THR A 245 2.49 -2.37 -7.11
C THR A 245 2.41 -3.09 -8.44
N ASP A 246 1.54 -4.09 -8.59
CA ASP A 246 1.26 -4.80 -9.84
C ASP A 246 -0.04 -4.36 -10.54
N GLY A 247 -0.73 -3.37 -9.98
CA GLY A 247 -2.03 -2.88 -10.44
C GLY A 247 -2.01 -1.48 -11.01
N ALA A 248 -0.86 -0.95 -11.44
CA ALA A 248 -0.75 0.42 -11.93
C ALA A 248 -1.27 0.55 -13.38
N VAL A 249 -1.73 1.73 -13.76
CA VAL A 249 -2.24 2.02 -15.10
C VAL A 249 -1.38 3.08 -15.75
N VAL A 250 -1.03 2.89 -17.03
CA VAL A 250 -0.36 3.89 -17.87
C VAL A 250 -1.39 4.45 -18.85
N GLY A 251 -1.51 5.78 -18.87
CA GLY A 251 -2.43 6.49 -19.78
C GLY A 251 -1.77 6.89 -21.09
N THR A 252 -2.50 7.67 -21.90
CA THR A 252 -1.94 8.35 -23.08
C THR A 252 -1.00 9.50 -22.70
N ASP A 253 -1.28 10.14 -21.56
CA ASP A 253 -0.39 11.16 -21.00
C ASP A 253 0.83 10.50 -20.35
N PRO A 254 2.01 11.16 -20.38
CA PRO A 254 3.20 10.64 -19.71
C PRO A 254 2.93 10.38 -18.22
N ALA A 255 3.19 9.15 -17.77
CA ALA A 255 3.07 8.76 -16.37
C ALA A 255 3.98 9.63 -15.48
N PHE A 256 5.13 10.02 -16.04
CA PHE A 256 6.08 10.93 -15.42
C PHE A 256 6.30 12.14 -16.34
N ALA A 257 6.34 13.33 -15.78
CA ALA A 257 6.83 14.52 -16.47
C ALA A 257 7.78 15.28 -15.55
N TYR A 258 8.75 15.99 -16.12
CA TYR A 258 9.66 16.82 -15.33
C TYR A 258 9.97 18.12 -16.09
N ASP A 259 9.65 19.23 -15.45
CA ASP A 259 9.93 20.60 -15.88
C ASP A 259 11.26 21.01 -15.23
N ASP A 260 12.34 20.98 -16.00
CA ASP A 260 13.68 21.28 -15.49
C ASP A 260 13.85 22.73 -15.05
N ALA A 261 13.11 23.66 -15.68
CA ALA A 261 13.16 25.08 -15.31
C ALA A 261 12.54 25.32 -13.93
N LYS A 262 11.46 24.60 -13.61
CA LYS A 262 10.78 24.69 -12.30
C LYS A 262 11.27 23.67 -11.28
N LYS A 263 12.12 22.72 -11.69
CA LYS A 263 12.50 21.55 -10.89
C LYS A 263 11.29 20.80 -10.35
N LEU A 264 10.26 20.69 -11.20
CA LEU A 264 8.97 20.12 -10.84
C LEU A 264 8.77 18.78 -11.54
N VAL A 265 8.59 17.72 -10.76
CA VAL A 265 8.17 16.40 -11.25
C VAL A 265 6.66 16.25 -11.09
N THR A 266 5.98 15.86 -12.16
CA THR A 266 4.56 15.49 -12.16
C THR A 266 4.43 13.99 -12.31
N LEU A 267 3.78 13.34 -11.33
CA LEU A 267 3.40 11.93 -11.36
C LEU A 267 1.90 11.82 -11.66
N ARG A 268 1.54 10.91 -12.57
CA ARG A 268 0.14 10.55 -12.86
C ARG A 268 -0.10 9.11 -12.44
N LEU A 269 -0.83 8.93 -11.35
CA LEU A 269 -1.05 7.64 -10.71
C LEU A 269 -2.51 7.21 -10.89
N ARG A 270 -2.71 5.96 -11.26
CA ARG A 270 -4.02 5.31 -11.31
C ARG A 270 -3.80 3.82 -11.14
N THR A 271 -4.72 3.16 -10.45
CA THR A 271 -4.68 1.70 -10.28
C THR A 271 -5.89 1.04 -10.92
N VAL A 272 -5.76 -0.23 -11.28
CA VAL A 272 -6.81 -1.09 -11.79
C VAL A 272 -6.81 -2.39 -11.02
N ASP A 273 -8.00 -2.92 -10.78
CA ASP A 273 -8.22 -4.15 -10.04
C ASP A 273 -9.43 -4.90 -10.59
N LEU A 274 -9.57 -6.18 -10.27
CA LEU A 274 -10.65 -7.05 -10.72
C LEU A 274 -11.68 -7.25 -9.62
N VAL A 275 -12.78 -6.49 -9.69
CA VAL A 275 -13.89 -6.60 -8.74
C VAL A 275 -15.02 -7.37 -9.42
N LYS A 276 -15.36 -8.57 -8.91
CA LYS A 276 -16.39 -9.45 -9.50
C LYS A 276 -16.18 -9.69 -11.01
N ASN A 277 -14.95 -10.04 -11.39
CA ASN A 277 -14.53 -10.22 -12.79
C ASN A 277 -14.68 -8.98 -13.69
N LYS A 278 -14.84 -7.78 -13.13
CA LYS A 278 -14.87 -6.52 -13.88
C LYS A 278 -13.67 -5.64 -13.51
N LEU A 279 -12.99 -5.13 -14.53
CA LEU A 279 -11.93 -4.15 -14.36
C LEU A 279 -12.52 -2.87 -13.75
N THR A 280 -11.98 -2.50 -12.59
CA THR A 280 -12.37 -1.31 -11.84
C THR A 280 -11.16 -0.44 -11.65
N TYR A 281 -11.24 0.80 -12.13
CA TYR A 281 -10.15 1.76 -12.06
C TYR A 281 -10.32 2.69 -10.87
N THR A 282 -9.22 3.10 -10.24
CA THR A 282 -9.22 4.07 -9.14
C THR A 282 -8.10 5.10 -9.35
N PRO A 283 -8.40 6.40 -9.49
CA PRO A 283 -9.75 6.97 -9.71
C PRO A 283 -10.42 6.44 -10.98
N SER A 284 -11.75 6.57 -11.08
CA SER A 284 -12.56 5.91 -12.12
C SER A 284 -12.45 6.57 -13.50
N ASP A 285 -12.18 7.87 -13.57
CA ASP A 285 -12.24 8.69 -14.79
C ASP A 285 -10.93 9.44 -15.09
N ARG A 286 -10.10 9.68 -14.08
CA ARG A 286 -8.87 10.47 -14.20
C ARG A 286 -7.70 9.86 -13.44
N PHE A 287 -6.50 10.35 -13.77
CA PHE A 287 -5.31 10.07 -12.98
C PHE A 287 -5.27 10.97 -11.74
N TYR A 288 -4.80 10.42 -10.63
CA TYR A 288 -4.35 11.22 -9.50
C TYR A 288 -3.03 11.90 -9.89
N ILE A 289 -2.99 13.22 -9.79
CA ILE A 289 -1.83 14.02 -10.20
C ILE A 289 -1.10 14.49 -8.95
N LEU A 290 0.18 14.09 -8.83
CA LEU A 290 1.08 14.59 -7.79
C LEU A 290 2.15 15.47 -8.41
N ASN A 291 2.28 16.69 -7.91
CA ASN A 291 3.30 17.65 -8.30
C ASN A 291 4.31 17.79 -7.15
N VAL A 292 5.58 17.45 -7.41
CA VAL A 292 6.64 17.44 -6.41
C VAL A 292 7.81 18.26 -6.92
N ASN A 293 8.21 19.29 -6.16
CA ASN A 293 9.45 20.00 -6.42
C ASN A 293 10.62 19.17 -5.89
N THR A 294 11.60 18.90 -6.74
CA THR A 294 12.84 18.23 -6.32
C THR A 294 13.67 19.21 -5.50
N ARG A 295 14.29 18.74 -4.42
CA ARG A 295 15.12 19.61 -3.59
C ARG A 295 16.40 19.93 -4.35
N ASN A 296 16.78 21.21 -4.36
CA ASN A 296 18.13 21.58 -4.80
C ASN A 296 19.11 21.10 -3.72
N VAL A 297 19.74 19.95 -3.93
CA VAL A 297 20.96 19.60 -3.23
C VAL A 297 22.07 20.38 -3.94
N LYS A 298 22.39 21.56 -3.40
CA LYS A 298 23.58 22.32 -3.79
C LYS A 298 24.77 21.85 -2.97
#